data_AF-A0A7X3CNP7-F1
#
_entry.id   AF-A0A7X3CNP7-F1
#
_cell.length_a   1.000
_cell.length_b   1.000
_cell.length_c   1.000
_cell.angle_alpha   90.00
_cell.angle_beta   90.00
_cell.angle_gamma   90.00
#
_symmetry.space_group_name_H-M   'P 1'
#
loop_
_entity.id
_entity.type
_entity.pdbx_description
1 polymer ?
#
loop_
_entity_poly.entity_id
_entity_poly.type
_entity_poly.pdbx_seq_one_letter_code
_entity_poly.pdbx_strand_id
1 'polypeptide(L)'
;MKNWLRHAVLAAAAFIVLLANLPAAYAAYAPATKLIVEGKTITERLPVITDRGRTLVPLRIISEALDAKVQWDSKTSTVTVQKWGERLSLKPGTKKATLRGTKSGDLALDLDAPAKLKNGIVYVPMRLIAHSFGYQVEWTQGEIRIYSPLSEETKNILYRGSLEEARPKIMRLIQSVHYMNPPLETKILDENYDRTFIFPEGEALGYYYIYGDTISWVELQDGFLVCTWQANFEYASIGHTETLMGTSITNSTGKAPEINKNLLYYSYGIFGDSSHTEYGMIDTNYQYMTLAYERIVGDRVTDSEGVMSFTLPGEVRTDYR
;
A
#
# COMPACT_ATOMS: atom_id res chain seq x y z
N MET A 1 -89.98 -31.31 34.82
CA MET A 1 -90.17 -29.98 35.46
C MET A 1 -89.34 -29.96 36.74
N LYS A 2 -88.21 -29.24 36.71
CA LYS A 2 -88.00 -27.98 37.47
C LYS A 2 -87.38 -28.31 38.85
N ASN A 3 -86.27 -27.77 39.37
CA ASN A 3 -85.30 -26.72 39.06
C ASN A 3 -84.18 -26.90 40.13
N TRP A 4 -82.88 -26.75 39.88
CA TRP A 4 -82.12 -25.53 39.53
C TRP A 4 -82.29 -24.38 40.53
N LEU A 5 -81.25 -24.13 41.35
CA LEU A 5 -80.67 -22.81 41.73
C LEU A 5 -79.89 -22.91 43.05
N ARG A 6 -78.73 -23.55 42.97
CA ARG A 6 -77.50 -23.24 43.73
C ARG A 6 -76.36 -23.37 42.70
N HIS A 7 -75.33 -22.53 42.79
CA HIS A 7 -74.15 -22.41 41.88
C HIS A 7 -74.28 -21.42 40.71
N ALA A 8 -73.99 -20.13 40.97
CA ALA A 8 -73.52 -19.07 40.05
C ALA A 8 -73.55 -17.77 40.90
N VAL A 9 -72.52 -16.97 41.15
CA VAL A 9 -71.38 -16.53 40.35
C VAL A 9 -70.26 -16.13 41.32
N LEU A 10 -69.19 -16.91 41.35
CA LEU A 10 -67.88 -16.56 41.95
C LEU A 10 -66.83 -16.53 40.82
N ALA A 11 -67.20 -15.92 39.69
CA ALA A 11 -66.39 -15.86 38.47
C ALA A 11 -66.38 -14.44 37.88
N ALA A 12 -65.84 -13.49 38.65
CA ALA A 12 -65.48 -12.16 38.16
C ALA A 12 -64.08 -11.74 38.65
N ALA A 13 -63.20 -12.72 38.88
CA ALA A 13 -61.80 -12.50 39.27
C ALA A 13 -60.80 -13.32 38.41
N ALA A 14 -61.24 -13.82 37.25
CA ALA A 14 -60.46 -14.69 36.38
C ALA A 14 -60.70 -14.40 34.89
N PHE A 15 -60.64 -13.14 34.45
CA PHE A 15 -60.57 -12.82 33.02
C PHE A 15 -60.10 -11.38 32.70
N ILE A 16 -59.07 -10.85 33.37
CA ILE A 16 -58.20 -9.79 32.80
C ILE A 16 -56.76 -10.05 33.30
N VAL A 17 -56.30 -11.27 33.11
CA VAL A 17 -54.88 -11.48 32.80
C VAL A 17 -54.79 -11.27 31.30
N LEU A 18 -53.70 -10.65 30.85
CA LEU A 18 -53.28 -10.50 29.45
C LEU A 18 -53.71 -9.17 28.78
N LEU A 19 -52.98 -8.09 29.05
CA LEU A 19 -52.61 -7.03 28.08
C LEU A 19 -52.04 -5.81 28.84
N ALA A 20 -50.71 -5.78 29.04
CA ALA A 20 -49.90 -4.54 29.09
C ALA A 20 -48.45 -4.79 29.59
N ASN A 21 -47.82 -5.91 29.24
CA ASN A 21 -46.37 -6.05 29.34
C ASN A 21 -45.85 -6.75 28.08
N LEU A 22 -46.00 -6.05 26.95
CA LEU A 22 -45.13 -6.35 25.82
C LEU A 22 -43.84 -5.58 26.07
N PRO A 23 -42.67 -6.22 26.26
CA PRO A 23 -41.43 -5.51 26.08
C PRO A 23 -41.47 -4.94 24.67
N ALA A 24 -41.32 -3.62 24.54
CA ALA A 24 -41.07 -3.01 23.25
C ALA A 24 -39.84 -3.70 22.68
N ALA A 25 -40.04 -4.55 21.68
CA ALA A 25 -38.96 -5.12 20.91
C ALA A 25 -38.36 -3.97 20.08
N TYR A 26 -37.51 -3.16 20.72
CA TYR A 26 -36.52 -2.38 20.00
C TYR A 26 -35.48 -3.37 19.49
N ALA A 27 -35.81 -4.04 18.39
CA ALA A 27 -34.76 -4.42 17.46
C ALA A 27 -34.20 -3.08 16.93
N ALA A 28 -33.21 -2.53 17.63
CA ALA A 28 -32.40 -1.46 17.09
C ALA A 28 -31.78 -2.02 15.80
N TYR A 29 -32.36 -1.65 14.66
CA TYR A 29 -31.74 -1.89 13.36
C TYR A 29 -30.45 -1.09 13.38
N ALA A 30 -29.34 -1.73 13.73
CA ALA A 30 -28.03 -1.11 13.57
C ALA A 30 -27.95 -0.69 12.10
N PRO A 31 -27.72 0.61 11.80
CA PRO A 31 -27.67 1.07 10.42
C PRO A 31 -26.64 0.23 9.66
N ALA A 32 -26.96 -0.14 8.42
CA ALA A 32 -26.05 -0.90 7.59
C ALA A 32 -24.73 -0.14 7.50
N THR A 33 -23.63 -0.77 7.94
CA THR A 33 -22.31 -0.16 7.90
C THR A 33 -21.97 0.20 6.46
N LYS A 34 -21.77 1.48 6.18
CA LYS A 34 -21.38 1.96 4.85
C LYS A 34 -19.89 1.73 4.66
N LEU A 35 -19.48 1.20 3.51
CA LEU A 35 -18.07 1.04 3.16
C LEU A 35 -17.72 1.99 2.03
N ILE A 36 -16.65 2.73 2.21
CA ILE A 36 -16.02 3.54 1.17
C ILE A 36 -14.59 3.04 0.97
N VAL A 37 -14.23 2.74 -0.26
CA VAL A 37 -12.88 2.31 -0.64
C VAL A 37 -12.37 3.25 -1.73
N GLU A 38 -11.23 3.91 -1.50
CA GLU A 38 -10.66 4.92 -2.41
C GLU A 38 -11.72 5.94 -2.89
N GLY A 39 -12.55 6.44 -1.96
CA GLY A 39 -13.64 7.39 -2.25
C GLY A 39 -14.88 6.78 -2.91
N LYS A 40 -14.85 5.52 -3.37
CA LYS A 40 -15.99 4.82 -3.98
C LYS A 40 -16.85 4.16 -2.91
N THR A 41 -18.15 4.44 -2.91
CA THR A 41 -19.09 3.76 -1.99
C THR A 41 -19.41 2.36 -2.50
N ILE A 42 -19.16 1.34 -1.66
CA ILE A 42 -19.51 -0.05 -1.93
C ILE A 42 -20.94 -0.29 -1.45
N THR A 43 -21.84 -0.53 -2.39
CA THR A 43 -23.29 -0.70 -2.13
C THR A 43 -23.66 -2.14 -1.79
N GLU A 44 -22.73 -3.08 -1.96
CA GLU A 44 -22.94 -4.46 -1.56
C GLU A 44 -23.21 -4.56 -0.07
N ARG A 45 -24.18 -5.39 0.31
CA ARG A 45 -24.42 -5.65 1.73
C ARG A 45 -23.17 -6.29 2.31
N LEU A 46 -22.57 -5.64 3.31
CA LEU A 46 -21.48 -6.19 4.10
C LEU A 46 -22.05 -6.94 5.31
N PRO A 47 -22.23 -8.27 5.25
CA PRO A 47 -22.55 -9.04 6.43
C PRO A 47 -21.35 -9.01 7.38
N VAL A 48 -21.36 -8.08 8.33
CA VAL A 48 -20.34 -8.02 9.38
C VAL A 48 -20.69 -9.04 10.46
N ILE A 49 -19.69 -9.71 11.01
CA ILE A 49 -19.85 -10.53 12.22
C ILE A 49 -18.92 -10.01 13.31
N THR A 50 -19.41 -9.96 14.55
CA THR A 50 -18.59 -9.65 15.71
C THR A 50 -18.11 -10.95 16.33
N ASP A 51 -16.80 -11.06 16.56
CA ASP A 51 -16.19 -12.17 17.29
C ASP A 51 -15.17 -11.64 18.29
N ARG A 52 -15.36 -11.96 19.58
CA ARG A 52 -14.45 -11.54 20.67
C ARG A 52 -14.10 -10.04 20.64
N GLY A 53 -15.10 -9.20 20.38
CA GLY A 53 -14.93 -7.74 20.29
C GLY A 53 -14.25 -7.26 19.00
N ARG A 54 -14.02 -8.13 18.02
CA ARG A 54 -13.48 -7.78 16.70
C ARG A 54 -14.56 -7.87 15.63
N THR A 55 -14.58 -6.86 14.77
CA THR A 55 -15.41 -6.79 13.57
C THR A 55 -14.73 -7.61 12.47
N LEU A 56 -15.37 -8.70 12.04
CA LEU A 56 -14.94 -9.49 10.90
C LEU A 56 -15.80 -9.17 9.69
N VAL A 57 -15.16 -9.04 8.54
CA VAL A 57 -15.75 -8.66 7.27
C VAL A 57 -15.50 -9.74 6.22
N PRO A 58 -16.38 -9.91 5.21
CA PRO A 58 -16.15 -10.82 4.10
C PRO A 58 -14.86 -10.46 3.37
N LEU A 59 -13.90 -11.37 3.38
CA LEU A 59 -12.57 -11.13 2.81
C LEU A 59 -12.65 -10.80 1.32
N ARG A 60 -13.52 -11.49 0.58
CA ARG A 60 -13.68 -11.29 -0.86
C ARG A 60 -14.16 -9.87 -1.20
N ILE A 61 -15.22 -9.39 -0.53
CA ILE A 61 -15.80 -8.06 -0.79
C ILE A 61 -14.74 -6.96 -0.60
N ILE A 62 -14.01 -7.00 0.53
CA ILE A 62 -12.98 -5.99 0.79
C ILE A 62 -11.81 -6.10 -0.18
N SER A 63 -11.39 -7.32 -0.52
CA SER A 63 -10.26 -7.54 -1.43
C SER A 63 -10.59 -7.07 -2.86
N GLU A 64 -11.76 -7.44 -3.38
CA GLU A 64 -12.20 -7.07 -4.73
C GLU A 64 -12.44 -5.56 -4.83
N ALA A 65 -12.95 -4.90 -3.77
CA ALA A 65 -13.05 -3.45 -3.70
C ALA A 65 -11.69 -2.72 -3.73
N LEU A 66 -10.60 -3.41 -3.38
CA LEU A 66 -9.21 -2.93 -3.45
C LEU A 66 -8.49 -3.39 -4.72
N ASP A 67 -9.24 -3.88 -5.72
CA ASP A 67 -8.74 -4.45 -6.97
C ASP A 67 -7.77 -5.64 -6.77
N ALA A 68 -7.92 -6.36 -5.65
CA ALA A 68 -7.15 -7.55 -5.34
C ALA A 68 -7.88 -8.84 -5.77
N LYS A 69 -7.12 -9.82 -6.27
CA LYS A 69 -7.63 -11.12 -6.71
C LYS A 69 -7.72 -12.09 -5.54
N VAL A 70 -8.82 -12.84 -5.45
CA VAL A 70 -9.03 -13.83 -4.37
C VAL A 70 -9.14 -15.24 -4.94
N GLN A 71 -8.30 -16.14 -4.45
CA GLN A 71 -8.25 -17.55 -4.82
C GLN A 71 -8.45 -18.44 -3.60
N TRP A 72 -9.19 -19.54 -3.77
CA TRP A 72 -9.37 -20.56 -2.74
C TRP A 72 -8.77 -21.88 -3.22
N ASP A 73 -7.88 -22.46 -2.42
CA ASP A 73 -7.39 -23.82 -2.61
C ASP A 73 -8.16 -24.77 -1.67
N SER A 74 -9.01 -25.62 -2.26
CA SER A 74 -9.81 -26.59 -1.52
C SER A 74 -8.98 -27.71 -0.90
N LYS A 75 -7.83 -28.07 -1.48
CA LYS A 75 -6.98 -29.16 -0.96
C LYS A 75 -6.31 -28.76 0.34
N THR A 76 -5.83 -27.52 0.42
CA THR A 76 -5.13 -27.01 1.62
C THR A 76 -6.07 -26.24 2.56
N SER A 77 -7.28 -25.91 2.10
CA SER A 77 -8.23 -25.00 2.76
C SER A 77 -7.62 -23.61 3.01
N THR A 78 -6.91 -23.10 2.01
CA THR A 78 -6.19 -21.83 2.08
C THR A 78 -6.87 -20.82 1.17
N VAL A 79 -7.11 -19.61 1.68
CA VAL A 79 -7.46 -18.46 0.85
C VAL A 79 -6.21 -17.64 0.59
N THR A 80 -6.04 -17.18 -0.65
CA THR A 80 -4.96 -16.29 -1.06
C THR A 80 -5.57 -15.04 -1.68
N VAL A 81 -5.21 -13.88 -1.15
CA VAL A 81 -5.49 -12.56 -1.71
C VAL A 81 -4.22 -12.04 -2.36
N GLN A 82 -4.30 -11.61 -3.60
CA GLN A 82 -3.17 -11.09 -4.35
C GLN A 82 -3.46 -9.65 -4.83
N LYS A 83 -2.59 -8.73 -4.46
CA LYS A 83 -2.51 -7.38 -5.04
C LYS A 83 -1.07 -7.16 -5.51
N TRP A 84 -0.91 -6.65 -6.74
CA TRP A 84 0.40 -6.64 -7.41
C TRP A 84 1.04 -8.06 -7.42
N GLY A 85 2.32 -8.18 -7.09
CA GLY A 85 3.03 -9.45 -6.88
C GLY A 85 2.86 -10.03 -5.48
N GLU A 86 2.28 -9.27 -4.56
CA GLU A 86 2.18 -9.58 -3.14
C GLU A 86 0.99 -10.49 -2.85
N ARG A 87 1.22 -11.49 -2.00
CA ARG A 87 0.24 -12.54 -1.71
C ARG A 87 0.05 -12.70 -0.22
N LEU A 88 -1.16 -12.41 0.25
CA LEU A 88 -1.62 -12.70 1.59
C LEU A 88 -2.36 -14.04 1.58
N SER A 89 -1.81 -15.04 2.24
CA SER A 89 -2.41 -16.38 2.37
C SER A 89 -2.77 -16.68 3.81
N LEU A 90 -3.94 -17.29 4.04
CA LEU A 90 -4.37 -17.70 5.38
C LEU A 90 -5.32 -18.89 5.34
N LYS A 91 -5.38 -19.63 6.44
CA LYS A 91 -6.30 -20.76 6.64
C LYS A 91 -7.38 -20.38 7.65
N PRO A 92 -8.68 -20.49 7.31
CA PRO A 92 -9.76 -20.29 8.28
C PRO A 92 -9.60 -21.18 9.52
N GLY A 93 -10.00 -20.66 10.67
CA GLY A 93 -9.82 -21.29 11.99
C GLY A 93 -8.49 -20.95 12.67
N THR A 94 -7.55 -20.32 11.96
CA THR A 94 -6.25 -19.92 12.52
C THR A 94 -6.16 -18.42 12.77
N LYS A 95 -5.22 -18.03 13.65
CA LYS A 95 -4.84 -16.63 13.88
C LYS A 95 -3.57 -16.23 13.12
N LYS A 96 -3.21 -16.96 12.07
CA LYS A 96 -1.98 -16.71 11.30
C LYS A 96 -2.31 -16.47 9.85
N ALA A 97 -1.61 -15.51 9.27
CA ALA A 97 -1.52 -15.33 7.83
C ALA A 97 -0.03 -15.25 7.43
N THR A 98 0.21 -15.39 6.14
CA THR A 98 1.54 -15.27 5.55
C THR A 98 1.45 -14.30 4.40
N LEU A 99 2.24 -13.22 4.46
CA LEU A 99 2.41 -12.26 3.40
C LEU A 99 3.72 -12.56 2.67
N ARG A 100 3.66 -12.73 1.36
CA ARG A 100 4.81 -13.04 0.50
C ARG A 100 4.95 -11.96 -0.57
N GLY A 101 6.19 -11.74 -1.03
CA GLY A 101 6.48 -10.84 -2.14
C GLY A 101 6.71 -9.37 -1.75
N THR A 102 6.65 -9.02 -0.47
CA THR A 102 6.99 -7.67 0.03
C THR A 102 8.49 -7.49 0.32
N LYS A 103 9.21 -8.61 0.46
CA LYS A 103 10.65 -8.70 0.70
C LYS A 103 11.13 -10.11 0.34
N SER A 104 12.44 -10.36 0.45
CA SER A 104 12.97 -11.71 0.40
C SER A 104 12.41 -12.55 1.56
N GLY A 105 11.80 -13.69 1.23
CA GLY A 105 11.16 -14.60 2.17
C GLY A 105 9.70 -14.29 2.53
N ASP A 106 9.20 -15.02 3.51
CA ASP A 106 7.81 -14.94 3.97
C ASP A 106 7.69 -14.08 5.24
N LEU A 107 6.65 -13.26 5.32
CA LEU A 107 6.28 -12.55 6.53
C LEU A 107 5.09 -13.24 7.19
N ALA A 108 5.30 -13.80 8.39
CA ALA A 108 4.19 -14.28 9.22
C ALA A 108 3.47 -13.10 9.88
N LEU A 109 2.15 -13.09 9.83
CA LEU A 109 1.28 -12.08 10.43
C LEU A 109 0.36 -12.75 11.45
N ASP A 110 0.27 -12.19 12.65
CA ASP A 110 -0.69 -12.60 13.66
C ASP A 110 -1.99 -11.79 13.52
N LEU A 111 -3.12 -12.48 13.67
CA LEU A 111 -4.45 -11.89 13.64
C LEU A 111 -5.00 -11.75 15.06
N ASP A 112 -5.58 -10.58 15.35
CA ASP A 112 -6.27 -10.32 16.62
C ASP A 112 -7.43 -11.29 16.90
N ALA A 113 -8.10 -11.76 15.83
CA ALA A 113 -9.15 -12.76 15.88
C ALA A 113 -8.97 -13.75 14.71
N PRO A 114 -9.31 -15.05 14.91
CA PRO A 114 -9.12 -16.04 13.88
C PRO A 114 -10.02 -15.75 12.67
N ALA A 115 -9.50 -16.02 11.47
CA ALA A 115 -10.34 -16.02 10.28
C ALA A 115 -11.44 -17.10 10.41
N LYS A 116 -12.64 -16.84 9.90
CA LYS A 116 -13.78 -17.77 10.01
C LYS A 116 -14.32 -18.15 8.65
N LEU A 117 -14.60 -19.42 8.43
CA LEU A 117 -15.38 -19.88 7.30
C LEU A 117 -16.81 -20.11 7.77
N LYS A 118 -17.78 -19.34 7.25
CA LYS A 118 -19.20 -19.47 7.59
C LYS A 118 -20.03 -19.36 6.31
N ASN A 119 -20.86 -20.37 6.05
CA ASN A 119 -21.72 -20.44 4.86
C ASN A 119 -20.95 -20.22 3.54
N GLY A 120 -19.75 -20.79 3.42
CA GLY A 120 -18.88 -20.63 2.25
C GLY A 120 -18.16 -19.28 2.14
N ILE A 121 -18.36 -18.36 3.08
CA ILE A 121 -17.71 -17.04 3.10
C ILE A 121 -16.58 -17.05 4.14
N VAL A 122 -15.39 -16.59 3.73
CA VAL A 122 -14.27 -16.35 4.64
C VAL A 122 -14.40 -14.94 5.22
N TYR A 123 -14.44 -14.85 6.54
CA TYR A 123 -14.47 -13.62 7.32
C TYR A 123 -13.13 -13.40 7.99
N VAL A 124 -12.60 -12.18 7.91
CA VAL A 124 -11.32 -11.81 8.54
C VAL A 124 -11.43 -10.51 9.31
N PRO A 125 -10.55 -10.25 10.28
CA PRO A 125 -10.45 -8.93 10.90
C PRO A 125 -10.22 -7.88 9.82
N MET A 126 -11.03 -6.82 9.82
CA MET A 126 -11.02 -5.80 8.77
C MET A 126 -9.62 -5.22 8.47
N ARG A 127 -8.83 -4.96 9.52
CA ARG A 127 -7.48 -4.40 9.39
C ARG A 127 -6.51 -5.31 8.65
N LEU A 128 -6.75 -6.62 8.63
CA LEU A 128 -5.83 -7.58 8.03
C LEU A 128 -5.58 -7.28 6.55
N ILE A 129 -6.64 -7.16 5.75
CA ILE A 129 -6.52 -6.98 4.29
C ILE A 129 -5.93 -5.61 3.97
N ALA A 130 -6.52 -4.55 4.55
CA ALA A 130 -6.09 -3.19 4.28
C ALA A 130 -4.62 -2.97 4.64
N HIS A 131 -4.22 -3.34 5.88
CA HIS A 131 -2.85 -3.09 6.33
C HIS A 131 -1.83 -4.00 5.62
N SER A 132 -2.23 -5.20 5.17
CA SER A 132 -1.31 -6.09 4.44
C SER A 132 -0.85 -5.48 3.12
N PHE A 133 -1.64 -4.59 2.52
CA PHE A 133 -1.32 -3.89 1.27
C PHE A 133 -1.16 -2.37 1.46
N GLY A 134 -0.83 -1.92 2.67
CA GLY A 134 -0.49 -0.52 2.97
C GLY A 134 -1.65 0.46 3.10
N TYR A 135 -2.91 0.02 2.95
CA TYR A 135 -4.08 0.87 3.11
C TYR A 135 -4.35 1.23 4.57
N GLN A 136 -4.87 2.43 4.76
CA GLN A 136 -5.40 2.91 6.04
C GLN A 136 -6.87 2.51 6.19
N VAL A 137 -7.29 2.34 7.45
CA VAL A 137 -8.69 2.07 7.79
C VAL A 137 -9.15 3.04 8.86
N GLU A 138 -10.18 3.82 8.52
CA GLU A 138 -10.86 4.73 9.44
C GLU A 138 -12.30 4.26 9.66
N TRP A 139 -12.79 4.43 10.89
CA TRP A 139 -14.18 4.19 11.24
C TRP A 139 -14.79 5.44 11.85
N THR A 140 -15.77 6.03 11.18
CA THR A 140 -16.48 7.23 11.65
C THR A 140 -17.99 7.06 11.53
N GLN A 141 -18.72 7.13 12.64
CA GLN A 141 -20.19 7.19 12.67
C GLN A 141 -20.91 6.10 11.84
N GLY A 142 -20.42 4.85 11.86
CA GLY A 142 -21.01 3.74 11.09
C GLY A 142 -20.55 3.65 9.64
N GLU A 143 -19.61 4.50 9.22
CA GLU A 143 -18.91 4.42 7.94
C GLU A 143 -17.49 3.86 8.15
N ILE A 144 -17.13 2.86 7.35
CA ILE A 144 -15.77 2.35 7.22
C ILE A 144 -15.17 3.00 5.97
N ARG A 145 -14.01 3.64 6.10
CA ARG A 145 -13.22 4.14 4.99
C ARG A 145 -11.92 3.37 4.88
N ILE A 146 -11.61 2.90 3.68
CA ILE A 146 -10.33 2.30 3.33
C ILE A 146 -9.69 3.17 2.24
N TYR A 147 -8.47 3.64 2.48
CA TYR A 147 -7.82 4.60 1.58
C TYR A 147 -6.30 4.49 1.62
N SER A 148 -5.65 4.86 0.52
CA SER A 148 -4.20 4.98 0.38
C SER A 148 -3.65 5.98 1.39
N PRO A 149 -2.45 5.77 1.94
CA PRO A 149 -1.93 6.59 3.03
C PRO A 149 -1.57 8.03 2.61
N LEU A 150 -1.62 8.35 1.32
CA LEU A 150 -1.29 9.69 0.81
C LEU A 150 -2.38 10.70 1.18
N SER A 151 -1.97 11.80 1.81
CA SER A 151 -2.83 12.96 2.04
C SER A 151 -3.28 13.61 0.72
N GLU A 152 -4.40 14.33 0.75
CA GLU A 152 -4.88 15.07 -0.43
C GLU A 152 -3.87 16.11 -0.92
N GLU A 153 -3.15 16.75 0.00
CA GLU A 153 -2.04 17.64 -0.32
C GLU A 153 -0.94 16.91 -1.10
N THR A 154 -0.53 15.73 -0.61
CA THR A 154 0.50 14.92 -1.28
C THR A 154 0.04 14.47 -2.66
N LYS A 155 -1.23 14.05 -2.80
CA LYS A 155 -1.83 13.70 -4.09
C LYS A 155 -1.82 14.88 -5.05
N ASN A 156 -2.19 16.08 -4.60
CA ASN A 156 -2.16 17.28 -5.45
C ASN A 156 -0.74 17.62 -5.92
N ILE A 157 0.26 17.57 -5.02
CA ILE A 157 1.66 17.78 -5.39
C ILE A 157 2.11 16.74 -6.43
N LEU A 158 1.86 15.46 -6.17
CA LEU A 158 2.31 14.38 -7.04
C LEU A 158 1.62 14.41 -8.41
N TYR A 159 0.30 14.60 -8.47
CA TYR A 159 -0.45 14.46 -9.73
C TYR A 159 -0.58 15.77 -10.52
N ARG A 160 -0.50 16.93 -9.85
CA ARG A 160 -0.81 18.24 -10.44
C ARG A 160 0.28 19.29 -10.22
N GLY A 161 1.17 19.08 -9.25
CA GLY A 161 2.26 20.00 -8.95
C GLY A 161 3.33 20.06 -10.05
N SER A 162 4.26 21.00 -9.89
CA SER A 162 5.44 21.09 -10.76
C SER A 162 6.38 19.89 -10.55
N LEU A 163 7.31 19.65 -11.49
CA LEU A 163 8.37 18.65 -11.30
C LEU A 163 9.23 18.94 -10.06
N GLU A 164 9.50 20.24 -9.83
CA GLU A 164 10.29 20.74 -8.70
C GLU A 164 9.67 20.36 -7.35
N GLU A 165 8.34 20.27 -7.27
CA GLU A 165 7.65 19.84 -6.05
C GLU A 165 7.41 18.33 -6.02
N ALA A 166 7.08 17.72 -7.16
CA ALA A 166 6.66 16.33 -7.25
C ALA A 166 7.80 15.34 -7.04
N ARG A 167 8.99 15.58 -7.62
CA ARG A 167 10.15 14.69 -7.50
C ARG A 167 10.67 14.58 -6.05
N PRO A 168 10.96 15.66 -5.31
CA PRO A 168 11.38 15.52 -3.92
C PRO A 168 10.27 14.93 -3.05
N LYS A 169 8.99 15.17 -3.39
CA LYS A 169 7.86 14.54 -2.68
C LYS A 169 7.84 13.03 -2.90
N ILE A 170 7.97 12.54 -4.13
CA ILE A 170 7.90 11.10 -4.43
C ILE A 170 9.13 10.34 -3.92
N MET A 171 10.31 10.94 -3.98
CA MET A 171 11.55 10.35 -3.45
C MET A 171 11.44 9.99 -1.97
N ARG A 172 10.76 10.84 -1.17
CA ARG A 172 10.54 10.59 0.27
C ARG A 172 9.61 9.41 0.56
N LEU A 173 8.84 8.95 -0.43
CA LEU A 173 7.91 7.83 -0.28
C LEU A 173 8.56 6.47 -0.53
N ILE A 174 9.83 6.42 -0.97
CA ILE A 174 10.54 5.18 -1.35
C ILE A 174 10.59 4.11 -0.24
N GLN A 175 10.37 4.48 1.02
CA GLN A 175 10.32 3.53 2.14
C GLN A 175 9.07 2.63 2.15
N SER A 176 8.06 2.95 1.34
CA SER A 176 6.77 2.24 1.28
C SER A 176 6.46 1.77 -0.15
N VAL A 177 7.41 1.03 -0.73
CA VAL A 177 7.28 0.44 -2.07
C VAL A 177 6.63 -0.94 -1.98
N HIS A 178 5.66 -1.17 -2.85
CA HIS A 178 5.08 -2.48 -3.14
C HIS A 178 5.75 -3.09 -4.38
N TYR A 179 5.59 -4.39 -4.57
CA TYR A 179 6.31 -5.08 -5.64
C TYR A 179 5.38 -5.87 -6.56
N MET A 180 5.55 -5.71 -7.87
CA MET A 180 4.85 -6.50 -8.89
C MET A 180 5.44 -7.92 -9.03
N ASN A 181 6.72 -8.05 -8.71
CA ASN A 181 7.45 -9.31 -8.71
C ASN A 181 8.24 -9.42 -7.40
N PRO A 182 8.52 -10.64 -6.88
CA PRO A 182 9.33 -10.77 -5.67
C PRO A 182 10.62 -9.94 -5.78
N PRO A 183 10.91 -9.07 -4.79
CA PRO A 183 12.05 -8.18 -4.86
C PRO A 183 13.36 -8.96 -4.83
N LEU A 184 14.35 -8.43 -5.53
CA LEU A 184 15.71 -8.94 -5.46
C LEU A 184 16.37 -8.55 -4.14
N GLU A 185 17.29 -9.38 -3.67
CA GLU A 185 18.11 -9.06 -2.50
C GLU A 185 19.27 -8.16 -2.93
N THR A 186 19.39 -7.01 -2.28
CA THR A 186 20.57 -6.13 -2.39
C THR A 186 21.70 -6.73 -1.57
N LYS A 187 22.81 -7.09 -2.22
CA LYS A 187 23.90 -7.86 -1.56
C LYS A 187 25.07 -6.98 -1.18
N ILE A 188 25.35 -5.97 -2.01
CA ILE A 188 26.46 -5.05 -1.82
C ILE A 188 25.86 -3.70 -1.48
N LEU A 189 26.25 -3.18 -0.33
CA LEU A 189 26.01 -1.78 0.04
C LEU A 189 27.30 -1.02 -0.22
N ASP A 190 27.17 0.16 -0.79
CA ASP A 190 28.25 1.12 -0.83
C ASP A 190 28.56 1.62 0.59
N GLU A 191 29.79 2.09 0.81
CA GLU A 191 30.19 2.59 2.14
C GLU A 191 29.42 3.86 2.53
N ASN A 192 28.93 4.60 1.54
CA ASN A 192 28.28 5.90 1.69
C ASN A 192 26.73 5.83 1.72
N TYR A 193 26.15 4.64 1.62
CA TYR A 193 24.70 4.40 1.57
C TYR A 193 23.99 5.28 0.52
N ASP A 194 24.61 5.38 -0.66
CA ASP A 194 24.19 6.29 -1.72
C ASP A 194 22.84 5.84 -2.27
N ARG A 195 22.00 6.85 -2.55
CA ARG A 195 20.68 6.68 -3.15
C ARG A 195 20.58 7.57 -4.35
N THR A 196 20.42 6.94 -5.51
CA THR A 196 20.26 7.66 -6.78
C THR A 196 18.84 7.49 -7.30
N PHE A 197 18.20 8.60 -7.60
CA PHE A 197 16.89 8.67 -8.24
C PHE A 197 17.09 9.19 -9.65
N ILE A 198 16.52 8.50 -10.65
CA ILE A 198 16.70 8.83 -12.06
C ILE A 198 15.32 8.94 -12.72
N PHE A 199 14.95 10.15 -13.11
CA PHE A 199 13.66 10.47 -13.69
C PHE A 199 13.79 10.67 -15.20
N PRO A 200 12.91 10.10 -16.02
CA PRO A 200 12.79 10.52 -17.41
C PRO A 200 12.43 12.00 -17.52
N GLU A 201 12.96 12.65 -18.54
CA GLU A 201 12.64 14.05 -18.82
C GLU A 201 11.12 14.25 -18.94
N GLY A 202 10.63 15.24 -18.20
CA GLY A 202 9.23 15.60 -18.10
C GLY A 202 8.40 14.67 -17.21
N GLU A 203 8.99 13.71 -16.49
CA GLU A 203 8.26 12.74 -15.67
C GLU A 203 8.68 12.78 -14.19
N ALA A 204 7.71 12.58 -13.31
CA ALA A 204 7.89 12.47 -11.86
C ALA A 204 7.24 11.21 -11.27
N LEU A 205 6.28 10.58 -11.96
CA LEU A 205 5.51 9.45 -11.44
C LEU A 205 6.15 8.09 -11.69
N GLY A 206 7.17 8.02 -12.55
CA GLY A 206 8.00 6.83 -12.80
C GLY A 206 9.47 7.21 -12.76
N TYR A 207 10.30 6.41 -12.09
CA TYR A 207 11.73 6.66 -11.94
C TYR A 207 12.52 5.39 -11.66
N TYR A 208 13.80 5.40 -12.02
CA TYR A 208 14.73 4.42 -11.49
C TYR A 208 15.21 4.84 -10.10
N TYR A 209 15.36 3.86 -9.22
CA TYR A 209 15.94 3.99 -7.90
C TYR A 209 17.10 3.01 -7.79
N ILE A 210 18.30 3.53 -7.51
CA ILE A 210 19.51 2.75 -7.29
C ILE A 210 19.87 2.81 -5.80
N TYR A 211 20.12 1.64 -5.23
CA TYR A 211 20.64 1.48 -3.88
C TYR A 211 21.54 0.24 -3.82
N GLY A 212 22.81 0.44 -3.48
CA GLY A 212 23.81 -0.63 -3.56
C GLY A 212 23.94 -1.20 -4.98
N ASP A 213 23.96 -2.52 -5.10
CA ASP A 213 24.01 -3.25 -6.38
C ASP A 213 22.65 -3.48 -7.04
N THR A 214 21.61 -2.74 -6.65
CA THR A 214 20.23 -2.95 -7.12
C THR A 214 19.69 -1.69 -7.78
N ILE A 215 19.19 -1.83 -9.02
CA ILE A 215 18.40 -0.82 -9.71
C ILE A 215 16.94 -1.28 -9.78
N SER A 216 16.01 -0.37 -9.49
CA SER A 216 14.57 -0.63 -9.47
C SER A 216 13.86 0.40 -10.35
N TRP A 217 12.89 -0.02 -11.16
CA TRP A 217 11.92 0.90 -11.78
C TRP A 217 10.67 0.97 -10.89
N VAL A 218 10.37 2.15 -10.38
CA VAL A 218 9.30 2.42 -9.41
C VAL A 218 8.31 3.40 -9.99
N GLU A 219 7.02 3.08 -9.87
CA GLU A 219 5.93 3.88 -10.43
C GLU A 219 4.86 4.18 -9.38
N LEU A 220 4.27 5.37 -9.43
CA LEU A 220 3.08 5.70 -8.63
C LEU A 220 1.82 5.14 -9.31
N GLN A 221 1.20 4.15 -8.65
CA GLN A 221 -0.03 3.50 -9.09
C GLN A 221 -1.06 3.58 -7.96
N ASP A 222 -2.20 4.22 -8.22
CA ASP A 222 -3.34 4.31 -7.29
C ASP A 222 -2.97 4.77 -5.86
N GLY A 223 -2.04 5.70 -5.75
CA GLY A 223 -1.55 6.23 -4.47
C GLY A 223 -0.49 5.39 -3.76
N PHE A 224 0.09 4.40 -4.45
CA PHE A 224 1.16 3.56 -3.94
C PHE A 224 2.36 3.57 -4.87
N LEU A 225 3.57 3.52 -4.31
CA LEU A 225 4.75 3.22 -5.11
C LEU A 225 4.80 1.72 -5.38
N VAL A 226 4.98 1.36 -6.64
CA VAL A 226 5.02 -0.03 -7.09
C VAL A 226 6.27 -0.22 -7.93
N CYS A 227 7.16 -1.09 -7.47
CA CYS A 227 8.31 -1.55 -8.23
C CYS A 227 7.86 -2.61 -9.24
N THR A 228 7.96 -2.29 -10.53
CA THR A 228 7.52 -3.17 -11.62
C THR A 228 8.68 -3.90 -12.30
N TRP A 229 9.91 -3.39 -12.14
CA TRP A 229 11.14 -4.06 -12.59
C TRP A 229 12.30 -3.83 -11.63
N GLN A 230 13.18 -4.82 -11.52
CA GLN A 230 14.39 -4.75 -10.71
C GLN A 230 15.51 -5.56 -11.36
N ALA A 231 16.75 -5.13 -11.18
CA ALA A 231 17.93 -5.88 -11.57
C ALA A 231 19.09 -5.69 -10.58
N ASN A 232 19.87 -6.74 -10.39
CA ASN A 232 21.21 -6.62 -9.80
C ASN A 232 22.26 -6.46 -10.90
N PHE A 233 23.30 -5.67 -10.62
CA PHE A 233 24.41 -5.44 -11.54
C PHE A 233 25.75 -5.69 -10.85
N GLU A 234 26.78 -6.00 -11.64
CA GLU A 234 28.15 -6.10 -11.11
C GLU A 234 28.63 -4.72 -10.65
N TYR A 235 28.88 -4.59 -9.34
CA TYR A 235 29.27 -3.33 -8.72
C TYR A 235 30.69 -2.93 -9.14
N ALA A 236 30.82 -1.85 -9.90
CA ALA A 236 32.11 -1.21 -10.14
C ALA A 236 32.44 -0.31 -8.95
N SER A 237 33.60 -0.50 -8.32
CA SER A 237 34.02 0.16 -7.09
C SER A 237 34.31 1.67 -7.20
N ILE A 238 33.79 2.37 -8.22
CA ILE A 238 34.16 3.76 -8.51
C ILE A 238 32.92 4.50 -9.05
N GLY A 239 32.42 5.49 -8.29
CA GLY A 239 31.51 6.55 -8.76
C GLY A 239 30.14 6.10 -9.31
N HIS A 240 29.07 6.36 -8.55
CA HIS A 240 27.69 5.98 -8.90
C HIS A 240 27.13 6.66 -10.16
N THR A 241 27.85 7.62 -10.74
CA THR A 241 27.43 8.39 -11.91
C THR A 241 27.81 7.75 -13.25
N GLU A 242 28.32 6.52 -13.33
CA GLU A 242 28.67 5.94 -14.64
C GLU A 242 27.85 4.69 -15.02
N THR A 243 26.83 4.33 -14.23
CA THR A 243 26.37 2.93 -14.15
C THR A 243 24.95 2.67 -14.63
N LEU A 244 24.67 3.03 -15.89
CA LEU A 244 23.52 2.48 -16.64
C LEU A 244 23.95 1.73 -17.91
N MET A 245 25.12 2.06 -18.48
CA MET A 245 25.71 1.31 -19.60
C MET A 245 27.00 0.61 -19.18
N GLY A 246 27.11 -0.67 -19.52
CA GLY A 246 28.36 -1.43 -19.44
C GLY A 246 28.51 -2.37 -18.25
N THR A 247 27.65 -2.26 -17.22
CA THR A 247 27.63 -3.25 -16.14
C THR A 247 26.78 -4.46 -16.52
N SER A 248 27.36 -5.64 -16.33
CA SER A 248 26.66 -6.91 -16.54
C SER A 248 25.51 -7.03 -15.54
N ILE A 249 24.27 -7.04 -16.03
CA ILE A 249 23.10 -7.43 -15.24
C ILE A 249 23.30 -8.90 -14.84
N THR A 250 23.32 -9.18 -13.55
CA THR A 250 23.53 -10.54 -13.02
C THR A 250 22.22 -11.30 -12.86
N ASN A 251 21.14 -10.60 -12.56
CA ASN A 251 19.77 -11.11 -12.56
C ASN A 251 18.77 -9.95 -12.80
N SER A 252 17.53 -10.29 -13.15
CA SER A 252 16.45 -9.30 -13.19
C SER A 252 15.09 -9.94 -12.96
N THR A 253 14.11 -9.11 -12.62
CA THR A 253 12.72 -9.49 -12.40
C THR A 253 11.79 -8.41 -12.98
N GLY A 254 10.68 -8.82 -13.60
CA GLY A 254 9.79 -7.92 -14.33
C GLY A 254 10.28 -7.57 -15.74
N LYS A 255 9.67 -6.55 -16.36
CA LYS A 255 10.06 -6.03 -17.68
C LYS A 255 10.68 -4.64 -17.51
N ALA A 256 11.91 -4.45 -17.96
CA ALA A 256 12.57 -3.15 -17.94
C ALA A 256 11.74 -2.12 -18.73
N PRO A 257 11.63 -0.87 -18.25
CA PRO A 257 10.96 0.19 -19.01
C PRO A 257 11.79 0.54 -20.25
N GLU A 258 11.11 0.89 -21.33
CA GLU A 258 11.74 1.36 -22.57
C GLU A 258 11.70 2.89 -22.58
N ILE A 259 12.83 3.52 -22.23
CA ILE A 259 12.92 4.98 -22.09
C ILE A 259 13.86 5.54 -23.15
N ASN A 260 13.33 6.43 -23.98
CA ASN A 260 14.09 7.13 -25.02
C ASN A 260 13.98 8.65 -24.82
N LYS A 261 14.48 9.10 -23.67
CA LYS A 261 14.49 10.50 -23.23
C LYS A 261 15.81 10.76 -22.52
N ASN A 262 16.19 12.03 -22.41
CA ASN A 262 17.16 12.42 -21.40
C ASN A 262 16.61 12.04 -20.02
N LEU A 263 17.49 11.79 -19.07
CA LEU A 263 17.13 11.50 -17.69
C LEU A 263 17.74 12.57 -16.79
N LEU A 264 17.01 12.99 -15.77
CA LEU A 264 17.57 13.69 -14.62
C LEU A 264 18.01 12.63 -13.62
N TYR A 265 19.25 12.70 -13.14
CA TYR A 265 19.66 11.95 -11.95
C TYR A 265 19.82 12.88 -10.76
N TYR A 266 19.49 12.38 -9.58
CA TYR A 266 19.72 13.02 -8.29
C TYR A 266 20.30 11.96 -7.35
N SER A 267 21.52 12.16 -6.88
CA SER A 267 22.20 11.25 -5.95
C SER A 267 22.41 11.94 -4.59
N TYR A 268 22.27 11.15 -3.53
CA TYR A 268 22.53 11.58 -2.17
C TYR A 268 23.16 10.47 -1.34
N GLY A 269 24.29 10.80 -0.71
CA GLY A 269 25.10 9.91 0.12
C GLY A 269 25.43 10.50 1.48
N ILE A 270 25.60 9.66 2.50
CA ILE A 270 26.04 10.04 3.85
C ILE A 270 27.11 9.08 4.33
N PHE A 271 28.23 9.64 4.80
CA PHE A 271 29.28 8.89 5.49
C PHE A 271 29.71 9.62 6.76
N GLY A 272 29.38 9.04 7.92
CA GLY A 272 29.67 9.66 9.21
C GLY A 272 28.96 11.00 9.39
N ASP A 273 29.72 12.07 9.56
CA ASP A 273 29.24 13.46 9.63
C ASP A 273 29.30 14.19 8.28
N SER A 274 29.62 13.48 7.21
CA SER A 274 29.76 14.03 5.87
C SER A 274 28.60 13.58 4.99
N SER A 275 28.16 14.45 4.08
CA SER A 275 27.19 14.11 3.04
C SER A 275 27.56 14.70 1.70
N HIS A 276 27.14 14.04 0.65
CA HIS A 276 27.29 14.52 -0.71
C HIS A 276 25.92 14.46 -1.41
N THR A 277 25.62 15.51 -2.16
CA THR A 277 24.46 15.55 -3.04
C THR A 277 24.92 16.00 -4.42
N GLU A 278 24.35 15.43 -5.46
CA GLU A 278 24.57 15.87 -6.83
C GLU A 278 23.31 15.66 -7.65
N TYR A 279 23.16 16.48 -8.69
CA TYR A 279 22.18 16.22 -9.72
C TYR A 279 22.72 16.61 -11.09
N GLY A 280 22.17 15.97 -12.11
CA GLY A 280 22.60 16.22 -13.47
C GLY A 280 21.72 15.53 -14.48
N MET A 281 22.24 15.43 -15.70
CA MET A 281 21.57 14.83 -16.83
C MET A 281 22.30 13.56 -17.28
N ILE A 282 21.53 12.58 -17.73
CA ILE A 282 21.98 11.44 -18.52
C ILE A 282 21.35 11.61 -19.90
N ASP A 283 22.15 11.74 -20.95
CA ASP A 283 21.61 11.86 -22.31
C ASP A 283 21.13 10.50 -22.85
N THR A 284 20.54 10.49 -24.05
CA THR A 284 20.06 9.24 -24.69
C THR A 284 21.18 8.28 -25.11
N ASN A 285 22.44 8.72 -25.10
CA ASN A 285 23.63 7.87 -25.28
C ASN A 285 24.24 7.46 -23.92
N TYR A 286 23.49 7.67 -22.83
CA TYR A 286 23.88 7.43 -21.45
C TYR A 286 25.18 8.11 -21.04
N GLN A 287 25.47 9.27 -21.62
CA GLN A 287 26.54 10.15 -21.17
C GLN A 287 26.03 11.00 -20.02
N TYR A 288 26.81 11.03 -18.93
CA TYR A 288 26.48 11.78 -17.74
C TYR A 288 27.05 13.20 -17.81
N MET A 289 26.27 14.14 -17.29
CA MET A 289 26.64 15.55 -17.16
C MET A 289 26.17 16.05 -15.79
N THR A 290 27.11 16.24 -14.87
CA THR A 290 26.83 16.87 -13.56
C THR A 290 26.47 18.35 -13.78
N LEU A 291 25.36 18.80 -13.21
CA LEU A 291 24.90 20.19 -13.31
C LEU A 291 25.11 20.97 -12.02
N ALA A 292 24.98 20.30 -10.88
CA ALA A 292 25.39 20.84 -9.59
C ALA A 292 25.75 19.72 -8.62
N TYR A 293 26.55 20.09 -7.63
CA TYR A 293 26.85 19.22 -6.50
C TYR A 293 27.11 20.05 -5.24
N GLU A 294 26.95 19.41 -4.09
CA GLU A 294 27.26 19.95 -2.78
C GLU A 294 27.91 18.85 -1.93
N ARG A 295 28.94 19.22 -1.16
CA ARG A 295 29.59 18.39 -0.15
C ARG A 295 29.57 19.12 1.17
N ILE A 296 29.10 18.41 2.19
CA ILE A 296 29.01 18.90 3.57
C ILE A 296 29.87 17.99 4.44
N VAL A 297 30.65 18.58 5.35
CA VAL A 297 31.38 17.87 6.41
C VAL A 297 31.05 18.55 7.74
N GLY A 298 30.48 17.79 8.67
CA GLY A 298 29.82 18.34 9.86
C GLY A 298 28.64 19.22 9.44
N ASP A 299 28.67 20.49 9.85
CA ASP A 299 27.62 21.48 9.51
C ASP A 299 28.07 22.49 8.43
N ARG A 300 29.14 22.20 7.69
CA ARG A 300 29.77 23.16 6.75
C ARG A 300 29.81 22.60 5.34
N VAL A 301 29.36 23.40 4.37
CA VAL A 301 29.63 23.16 2.96
C VAL A 301 31.14 23.31 2.72
N THR A 302 31.78 22.24 2.27
CA THR A 302 33.23 22.20 2.01
C THR A 302 33.58 22.35 0.55
N ASP A 303 32.67 21.96 -0.35
CA ASP A 303 32.82 22.03 -1.79
C ASP A 303 31.43 22.03 -2.45
N SER A 304 31.23 22.84 -3.49
CA SER A 304 29.95 22.94 -4.18
C SER A 304 30.12 23.65 -5.53
N GLU A 305 29.35 23.23 -6.52
CA GLU A 305 29.23 23.90 -7.82
C GLU A 305 27.77 23.91 -8.28
N GLY A 306 27.35 24.95 -8.98
CA GLY A 306 25.99 25.06 -9.53
C GLY A 306 24.91 25.38 -8.49
N VAL A 307 23.65 25.16 -8.88
CA VAL A 307 22.47 25.35 -8.01
C VAL A 307 21.63 24.08 -8.08
N MET A 308 21.44 23.41 -6.95
CA MET A 308 20.62 22.20 -6.85
C MET A 308 19.20 22.46 -7.35
N SER A 309 18.68 21.53 -8.15
CA SER A 309 17.33 21.59 -8.74
C SER A 309 16.77 20.18 -8.84
N PHE A 310 15.45 20.05 -8.91
CA PHE A 310 14.79 18.81 -9.27
C PHE A 310 14.29 18.82 -10.72
N THR A 311 14.69 19.80 -11.52
CA THR A 311 14.42 19.87 -12.97
C THR A 311 15.66 20.11 -13.81
N LEU A 312 15.65 19.58 -15.05
CA LEU A 312 16.57 19.98 -16.10
C LEU A 312 16.25 21.40 -16.59
N PRO A 313 17.22 22.12 -17.20
CA PRO A 313 16.97 23.45 -17.76
C PRO A 313 15.85 23.46 -18.79
N GLY A 314 14.78 24.22 -18.52
CA GLY A 314 13.62 24.34 -19.44
C GLY A 314 12.69 23.12 -19.46
N GLU A 315 12.85 22.19 -18.52
CA GLU A 315 12.06 20.96 -18.48
C GLU A 315 10.57 21.23 -18.23
N VAL A 316 9.72 20.57 -19.02
CA VAL A 316 8.25 20.66 -18.91
C VAL A 316 7.68 19.32 -18.53
N ARG A 317 6.79 19.31 -17.54
CA ARG A 317 6.11 18.11 -17.08
C ARG A 317 5.14 17.55 -18.13
N THR A 318 5.09 16.23 -18.23
CA THR A 318 4.32 15.48 -19.26
C THR A 318 3.40 14.41 -18.68
N ASP A 319 3.51 14.06 -17.40
CA ASP A 319 2.84 12.92 -16.77
C ASP A 319 1.79 13.30 -15.71
N TYR A 320 1.07 14.41 -15.93
CA TYR A 320 -0.05 14.82 -15.07
C TYR A 320 -1.16 13.74 -15.02
N ARG A 321 -1.84 13.61 -13.86
CA ARG A 321 -3.00 12.73 -13.67
C ARG A 321 -4.13 13.42 -12.89
#